data_AF-A0A0S8K2J9-F1
#
_entry.id   AF-A0A0S8K2J9-F1
#
_cell.length_a   1.000
_cell.length_b   1.000
_cell.length_c   1.000
_cell.angle_alpha   90.00
_cell.angle_beta   90.00
_cell.angle_gamma   90.00
#
_symmetry.space_group_name_H-M   'P 1'
#
loop_
_entity.id
_entity.type
_entity.pdbx_description
1 polymer ?
#
loop_
_entity_poly.entity_id
_entity_poly.type
_entity_poly.pdbx_seq_one_letter_code
_entity_poly.pdbx_strand_id
1 'polypeptide(L)'
;MSSKKPEHKPPTSDRLLDLLLDALVERQTQRQAAEAAPATETPPAEEGAAARAPKARPPAKTRVDQKAAEPWPGQEGWVPPPKAPPIHLERVLVRFLILVAVLIIAVNVPVTRYGVSLARIMPDSAALVIRDGLVLKGSGPEIYMLQNDKLRWISSLDAFEHLGLKWGDVHVVEDAFLEHFEKGRPIHVLLKCHGSPHIYRLENQQKRWIRDIDTFLAEGHVWEDVKMVDCVYLRGIPDGPPIPEDAGTPPQP
;
A
#
# COMPACT_ATOMS: atom_id res chain seq x y z
N MET A 1 11.46 -57.94 -25.15
CA MET A 1 12.13 -56.63 -25.13
C MET A 1 11.28 -55.63 -25.89
N SER A 2 10.66 -54.68 -25.20
CA SER A 2 10.30 -53.34 -25.71
C SER A 2 9.49 -52.61 -24.64
N SER A 3 10.20 -51.95 -23.72
CA SER A 3 9.59 -50.96 -22.82
C SER A 3 9.27 -49.71 -23.63
N LYS A 4 7.99 -49.41 -23.83
CA LYS A 4 7.53 -48.17 -24.44
C LYS A 4 7.51 -47.09 -23.35
N LYS A 5 8.46 -46.17 -23.42
CA LYS A 5 8.63 -45.02 -22.52
C LYS A 5 7.46 -44.04 -22.72
N PRO A 6 6.80 -43.52 -21.66
CA PRO A 6 5.73 -42.54 -21.82
C PRO A 6 6.30 -41.17 -22.23
N GLU A 7 5.70 -40.61 -23.27
CA GLU A 7 5.99 -39.30 -23.84
C GLU A 7 5.50 -38.20 -22.88
N HIS A 8 6.42 -37.41 -22.34
CA HIS A 8 6.11 -36.32 -21.40
C HIS A 8 5.69 -35.09 -22.22
N LYS A 9 4.38 -34.82 -22.25
CA LYS A 9 3.84 -33.59 -22.83
C LYS A 9 4.15 -32.43 -21.87
N PRO A 10 4.91 -31.39 -22.28
CA PRO A 10 5.32 -30.34 -21.36
C PRO A 10 4.09 -29.58 -20.82
N PRO A 11 4.14 -29.14 -19.55
CA PRO A 11 3.03 -28.47 -18.90
C PRO A 11 2.67 -27.17 -19.62
N THR A 12 1.40 -26.80 -19.53
CA THR A 12 0.79 -25.65 -20.23
C THR A 12 1.48 -24.32 -19.92
N SER A 13 2.16 -24.22 -18.77
CA SER A 13 2.98 -23.07 -18.37
C SER A 13 4.17 -22.84 -19.30
N ASP A 14 4.89 -23.91 -19.67
CA ASP A 14 6.13 -23.80 -20.45
C ASP A 14 5.81 -23.34 -21.87
N ARG A 15 4.70 -23.82 -22.42
CA ARG A 15 4.19 -23.38 -23.71
C ARG A 15 3.75 -21.91 -23.71
N LEU A 16 3.22 -21.41 -22.59
CA LEU A 16 2.86 -19.99 -22.47
C LEU A 16 4.12 -19.11 -22.39
N LEU A 17 5.15 -19.58 -21.68
CA LEU A 17 6.43 -18.87 -21.55
C LEU A 17 7.15 -18.78 -22.90
N ASP A 18 7.15 -19.85 -23.69
CA ASP A 18 7.74 -19.85 -25.03
C ASP A 18 7.03 -18.86 -25.97
N LEU A 19 5.69 -18.83 -25.94
CA LEU A 19 4.91 -17.88 -26.76
C LEU A 19 5.14 -16.42 -26.35
N LEU A 20 5.33 -16.14 -25.06
CA LEU A 20 5.65 -14.81 -24.57
C LEU A 20 7.08 -14.38 -24.96
N LEU A 21 8.02 -15.33 -24.96
CA LEU A 21 9.40 -15.06 -25.34
C LEU A 21 9.50 -14.71 -26.82
N ASP A 22 8.82 -15.45 -27.70
CA ASP A 22 8.77 -15.17 -29.13
C ASP A 22 8.14 -13.80 -29.43
N ALA A 23 7.03 -13.46 -28.76
CA ALA A 23 6.37 -12.16 -28.92
C ALA A 23 7.25 -10.98 -28.46
N LEU A 24 8.10 -11.19 -27.44
CA LEU A 24 9.04 -10.18 -26.96
C LEU A 24 10.19 -9.93 -27.94
N VAL A 25 10.74 -11.01 -28.51
CA VAL A 25 11.81 -10.94 -29.52
C VAL A 25 11.31 -10.19 -30.77
N GLU A 26 10.10 -10.49 -31.24
CA GLU A 26 9.51 -9.81 -32.38
C GLU A 26 9.32 -8.32 -32.13
N ARG A 27 8.87 -7.93 -30.93
CA ARG A 27 8.73 -6.51 -30.57
C ARG A 27 10.08 -5.78 -30.46
N GLN A 28 11.13 -6.46 -29.99
CA GLN A 28 12.46 -5.86 -29.94
C GLN A 28 13.06 -5.65 -31.33
N THR A 29 12.91 -6.62 -32.24
CA THR A 29 13.40 -6.47 -33.62
C THR A 29 12.70 -5.33 -34.36
N GLN A 30 11.39 -5.14 -34.14
CA GLN A 30 10.66 -3.98 -34.69
C GLN A 30 11.17 -2.64 -34.14
N ARG A 31 11.51 -2.57 -32.84
CA ARG A 31 12.10 -1.36 -32.25
C ARG A 31 13.48 -1.06 -32.82
N GLN A 32 14.33 -2.08 -32.95
CA GLN A 32 15.66 -1.93 -33.54
C GLN A 32 15.57 -1.51 -35.02
N ALA A 33 14.60 -2.04 -35.78
CA ALA A 33 14.36 -1.63 -37.16
C ALA A 33 13.85 -0.18 -37.26
N ALA A 34 13.02 0.26 -36.32
CA ALA A 34 12.56 1.65 -36.24
C ALA A 34 13.67 2.63 -35.83
N GLU A 35 14.62 2.19 -35.00
CA GLU A 35 15.77 2.98 -34.54
C GLU A 35 16.89 3.04 -35.59
N ALA A 36 16.96 2.05 -36.50
CA ALA A 36 17.90 2.02 -37.62
C ALA A 36 17.41 2.79 -38.86
N ALA A 37 16.19 3.33 -38.86
CA ALA A 37 15.70 4.18 -39.94
C ALA A 37 16.37 5.57 -39.86
N PRO A 38 16.99 6.08 -40.95
CA PRO A 38 17.60 7.40 -40.93
C PRO A 38 16.53 8.47 -40.75
N ALA A 39 16.74 9.36 -39.78
CA ALA A 39 15.90 10.52 -39.54
C ALA A 39 15.91 11.45 -40.75
N THR A 40 14.84 11.41 -41.54
CA THR A 40 14.51 12.45 -42.50
C THR A 40 13.07 12.88 -42.28
N GLU A 41 12.87 14.19 -42.40
CA GLU A 41 11.60 14.93 -42.43
C GLU A 41 11.05 15.46 -41.09
N THR A 42 11.68 16.53 -40.61
CA THR A 42 10.98 17.66 -39.99
C THR A 42 10.05 18.35 -41.02
N PRO A 43 8.77 18.62 -40.70
CA PRO A 43 7.94 19.52 -41.48
C PRO A 43 8.29 21.00 -41.21
N PRO A 44 8.04 21.92 -42.16
CA PRO A 44 8.51 23.31 -42.08
C PRO A 44 7.63 24.16 -41.16
N ALA A 45 8.29 25.09 -40.45
CA ALA A 45 7.65 26.18 -39.73
C ALA A 45 7.05 27.19 -40.70
N GLU A 46 5.74 27.44 -40.59
CA GLU A 46 5.08 28.55 -41.28
C GLU A 46 5.40 29.87 -40.58
N GLU A 47 6.06 30.74 -41.34
CA GLU A 47 6.46 32.09 -41.00
C GLU A 47 5.29 33.05 -41.29
N GLY A 48 4.44 33.29 -40.28
CA GLY A 48 3.30 34.18 -40.34
C GLY A 48 3.64 35.61 -39.91
N ALA A 49 3.78 36.49 -40.89
CA ALA A 49 4.07 37.91 -40.76
C ALA A 49 3.05 38.68 -39.87
N ALA A 50 3.56 39.39 -38.87
CA ALA A 50 2.81 40.43 -38.15
C ALA A 50 3.39 41.81 -38.51
N ALA A 51 2.65 42.53 -39.35
CA ALA A 51 2.93 43.91 -39.75
C ALA A 51 2.93 44.85 -38.54
N ARG A 52 4.07 45.53 -38.33
CA ARG A 52 4.23 46.61 -37.34
C ARG A 52 3.72 47.93 -37.93
N ALA A 53 2.69 48.51 -37.31
CA ALA A 53 2.30 49.90 -37.52
C ALA A 53 3.30 50.87 -36.87
N PRO A 54 3.61 52.05 -37.47
CA PRO A 54 4.56 52.99 -36.91
C PRO A 54 3.88 53.83 -35.80
N LYS A 55 4.34 53.66 -34.55
CA LYS A 55 3.98 54.58 -33.45
C LYS A 55 4.87 55.82 -33.50
N ALA A 56 4.21 56.97 -33.51
CA ALA A 56 4.76 58.30 -33.58
C ALA A 56 5.77 58.60 -32.44
N ARG A 57 6.79 59.37 -32.82
CA ARG A 57 7.87 59.88 -31.97
C ARG A 57 7.35 61.00 -31.04
N PRO A 58 7.60 60.97 -29.73
CA PRO A 58 7.40 62.14 -28.87
C PRO A 58 8.61 63.09 -29.01
N PRO A 59 8.42 64.41 -28.96
CA PRO A 59 9.52 65.38 -29.06
C PRO A 59 10.38 65.40 -27.79
N ALA A 60 11.65 65.72 -28.03
CA ALA A 60 12.72 65.81 -27.05
C ALA A 60 12.36 66.74 -25.88
N LYS A 61 12.48 66.22 -24.65
CA LYS A 61 12.53 67.06 -23.45
C LYS A 61 13.98 67.39 -23.16
N THR A 62 14.22 68.70 -23.13
CA THR A 62 15.45 69.41 -22.82
C THR A 62 16.07 68.90 -21.52
N ARG A 63 17.36 68.59 -21.60
CA ARG A 63 18.24 68.30 -20.46
C ARG A 63 18.52 69.61 -19.72
N VAL A 64 18.68 69.46 -18.41
CA VAL A 64 19.47 70.27 -17.44
C VAL A 64 18.58 70.77 -16.31
N ASP A 65 18.71 70.12 -15.16
CA ASP A 65 18.92 70.78 -13.88
C ASP A 65 19.77 69.85 -13.00
N GLN A 66 21.05 70.20 -12.87
CA GLN A 66 22.01 69.52 -12.01
C GLN A 66 21.69 69.86 -10.55
N LYS A 67 21.30 68.85 -9.79
CA LYS A 67 21.18 68.93 -8.33
C LYS A 67 22.60 69.15 -7.75
N ALA A 68 22.79 70.24 -7.01
CA ALA A 68 24.04 70.57 -6.34
C ALA A 68 24.54 69.39 -5.48
N ALA A 69 25.82 69.05 -5.61
CA ALA A 69 26.44 67.94 -4.90
C ALA A 69 26.51 68.21 -3.39
N GLU A 70 26.14 67.22 -2.57
CA GLU A 70 26.27 67.28 -1.10
C GLU A 70 27.76 67.38 -0.69
N PRO A 71 28.08 68.13 0.38
CA PRO A 71 29.46 68.34 0.83
C PRO A 71 30.10 67.05 1.37
N TRP A 72 31.37 66.84 1.01
CA TRP A 72 32.15 65.65 1.33
C TRP A 72 32.79 65.76 2.74
N PRO A 73 33.07 64.63 3.43
CA PRO A 73 33.66 64.63 4.76
C PRO A 73 34.97 65.43 4.80
N GLY A 74 35.00 66.50 5.61
CA GLY A 74 36.15 67.41 5.75
C GLY A 74 35.89 68.88 5.36
N GLN A 75 34.71 69.24 4.84
CA GLN A 75 34.26 70.63 4.69
C GLN A 75 33.58 71.18 5.96
N GLU A 76 33.67 72.50 6.18
CA GLU A 76 32.95 73.19 7.25
C GLU A 76 31.43 72.98 7.11
N GLY A 77 30.80 72.37 8.12
CA GLY A 77 29.37 72.03 8.12
C GLY A 77 29.04 70.55 7.93
N TRP A 78 30.03 69.66 7.76
CA TRP A 78 29.78 68.21 7.70
C TRP A 78 29.49 67.61 9.09
N VAL A 79 28.34 66.96 9.23
CA VAL A 79 27.93 66.19 10.44
C VAL A 79 27.78 64.72 10.05
N PRO A 80 28.37 63.76 10.79
CA PRO A 80 28.22 62.35 10.46
C PRO A 80 26.75 61.90 10.57
N PRO A 81 26.26 61.03 9.67
CA PRO A 81 24.90 60.51 9.77
C PRO A 81 24.74 59.69 11.07
N PRO A 82 23.55 59.73 11.71
CA PRO A 82 23.31 58.98 12.93
C PRO A 82 23.48 57.48 12.68
N LYS A 83 24.16 56.79 13.60
CA LYS A 83 24.35 55.33 13.52
C LYS A 83 22.98 54.64 13.46
N ALA A 84 22.77 53.81 12.45
CA ALA A 84 21.53 53.05 12.28
C ALA A 84 21.25 52.21 13.55
N PRO A 85 19.97 52.07 13.96
CA PRO A 85 19.63 51.30 15.15
C PRO A 85 20.08 49.84 14.98
N PRO A 86 20.53 49.18 16.07
CA PRO A 86 20.94 47.78 15.99
C PRO A 86 19.72 46.96 15.57
N ILE A 87 19.83 46.29 14.42
CA ILE A 87 18.83 45.33 13.96
C ILE A 87 18.66 44.33 15.10
N HIS A 88 17.43 44.17 15.62
CA HIS A 88 17.08 43.23 16.69
C HIS A 88 17.20 41.78 16.19
N LEU A 89 18.43 41.38 15.86
CA LEU A 89 18.78 40.09 15.28
C LEU A 89 18.37 38.95 16.21
N GLU A 90 18.43 39.18 17.52
CA GLU A 90 17.90 38.30 18.56
C GLU A 90 16.41 37.95 18.33
N ARG A 91 15.59 38.93 17.97
CA ARG A 91 14.14 38.77 17.82
C ARG A 91 13.79 38.12 16.49
N VAL A 92 14.59 38.41 15.45
CA VAL A 92 14.49 37.74 14.15
C VAL A 92 14.93 36.28 14.25
N LEU A 93 16.01 36.00 14.98
CA LEU A 93 16.53 34.66 15.21
C LEU A 93 15.57 33.81 16.04
N VAL A 94 14.97 34.37 17.11
CA VAL A 94 13.95 33.67 17.91
C VAL A 94 12.72 33.37 17.06
N ARG A 95 12.25 34.30 16.22
CA ARG A 95 11.13 34.06 15.30
C ARG A 95 11.47 32.97 14.28
N PHE A 96 12.69 32.96 13.75
CA PHE A 96 13.14 31.93 12.83
C PHE A 96 13.21 30.56 13.50
N LEU A 97 13.77 30.47 14.72
CA LEU A 97 13.82 29.23 15.50
C LEU A 97 12.43 28.70 15.84
N ILE A 98 11.48 29.57 16.18
CA ILE A 98 10.07 29.18 16.39
C ILE A 98 9.47 28.61 15.10
N LEU A 99 9.71 29.26 13.96
CA LEU A 99 9.20 28.80 12.67
C LEU A 99 9.78 27.43 12.28
N VAL A 100 11.09 27.24 12.49
CA VAL A 100 11.78 25.96 12.27
C VAL A 100 11.25 24.89 13.22
N ALA A 101 11.04 25.20 14.50
CA ALA A 101 10.47 24.27 15.46
C ALA A 101 9.04 23.86 15.08
N VAL A 102 8.20 24.81 14.65
CA VAL A 102 6.84 24.55 14.12
C VAL A 102 6.91 23.67 12.88
N LEU A 103 7.86 23.89 11.98
CA LEU A 103 8.05 23.07 10.79
C LEU A 103 8.50 21.64 11.14
N ILE A 104 9.44 21.49 12.07
CA ILE A 104 9.89 20.18 12.58
C ILE A 104 8.73 19.46 13.25
N ILE A 105 7.92 20.17 14.04
CA ILE A 105 6.70 19.62 14.65
C ILE A 105 5.68 19.22 13.58
N ALA A 106 5.48 20.02 12.54
CA ALA A 106 4.54 19.69 11.45
C ALA A 106 4.98 18.47 10.62
N VAL A 107 6.29 18.27 10.44
CA VAL A 107 6.83 17.14 9.69
C VAL A 107 6.95 15.87 10.55
N ASN A 108 7.23 16.00 11.85
CA ASN A 108 7.58 14.88 12.72
C ASN A 108 6.51 14.52 13.77
N VAL A 109 5.48 15.34 13.98
CA VAL A 109 4.31 14.96 14.78
C VAL A 109 3.31 14.27 13.86
N PRO A 110 3.03 12.96 14.07
CA PRO A 110 1.97 12.31 13.34
C PRO A 110 0.68 13.03 13.72
N VAL A 111 -0.07 13.50 12.73
CA VAL A 111 -1.42 14.03 12.89
C VAL A 111 -2.33 12.89 13.37
N THR A 112 -2.19 12.51 14.65
CA THR A 112 -3.01 11.53 15.35
C THR A 112 -3.74 12.25 16.46
N ARG A 113 -4.66 13.13 16.05
CA ARG A 113 -6.00 13.28 16.63
C ARG A 113 -6.76 14.35 15.83
N TYR A 114 -7.75 13.89 15.07
CA TYR A 114 -8.72 14.68 14.29
C TYR A 114 -8.20 15.33 12.99
N GLY A 115 -7.75 14.48 12.06
CA GLY A 115 -7.77 14.80 10.64
C GLY A 115 -9.19 14.63 10.08
N VAL A 116 -9.99 15.69 10.10
CA VAL A 116 -11.11 15.83 9.15
C VAL A 116 -10.53 16.36 7.85
N SER A 117 -9.97 15.44 7.07
CA SER A 117 -9.66 15.69 5.67
C SER A 117 -10.97 15.74 4.88
N LEU A 118 -11.17 16.83 4.14
CA LEU A 118 -12.22 17.01 3.12
C LEU A 118 -12.14 15.99 1.96
N ALA A 119 -11.26 14.98 2.04
CA ALA A 119 -11.23 13.80 1.19
C ALA A 119 -12.26 12.72 1.60
N ARG A 120 -12.99 12.91 2.71
CA ARG A 120 -14.21 12.15 2.98
C ARG A 120 -15.35 12.80 2.22
N ILE A 121 -15.60 12.34 1.01
CA ILE A 121 -16.90 12.07 0.36
C ILE A 121 -16.52 11.70 -1.09
N MET A 122 -16.71 10.43 -1.45
CA MET A 122 -16.45 9.75 -2.73
C MET A 122 -15.08 9.06 -2.91
N PRO A 123 -15.10 7.84 -3.48
CA PRO A 123 -14.74 6.66 -2.71
C PRO A 123 -13.49 5.96 -3.28
N ASP A 124 -12.62 5.47 -2.41
CA ASP A 124 -11.62 4.46 -2.77
C ASP A 124 -12.26 3.06 -3.02
N SER A 125 -13.58 3.01 -3.27
CA SER A 125 -14.27 1.83 -3.82
C SER A 125 -14.00 1.64 -5.32
N ALA A 126 -13.28 2.56 -5.97
CA ALA A 126 -12.94 2.46 -7.38
C ALA A 126 -11.85 1.41 -7.61
N ALA A 127 -12.31 0.21 -7.97
CA ALA A 127 -11.54 -0.94 -8.45
C ALA A 127 -10.80 -1.75 -7.38
N LEU A 128 -11.47 -2.05 -6.26
CA LEU A 128 -11.21 -3.35 -5.65
C LEU A 128 -11.68 -4.41 -6.67
N VAL A 129 -10.73 -4.90 -7.49
CA VAL A 129 -11.02 -5.98 -8.43
C VAL A 129 -11.35 -7.19 -7.57
N ILE A 130 -12.64 -7.50 -7.48
CA ILE A 130 -13.16 -8.65 -6.75
C ILE A 130 -12.50 -9.88 -7.38
N ARG A 131 -11.52 -10.43 -6.67
CA ARG A 131 -10.78 -11.63 -7.03
C ARG A 131 -10.82 -12.55 -5.83
N ASP A 132 -10.74 -13.84 -6.11
CA ASP A 132 -10.53 -14.83 -5.07
C ASP A 132 -9.24 -14.53 -4.28
N GLY A 133 -9.32 -14.72 -2.97
CA GLY A 133 -8.21 -14.48 -2.04
C GLY A 133 -8.20 -13.08 -1.40
N LEU A 134 -9.16 -12.22 -1.73
CA LEU A 134 -9.30 -10.93 -1.07
C LEU A 134 -9.69 -11.09 0.40
N VAL A 135 -8.99 -10.40 1.30
CA VAL A 135 -9.31 -10.39 2.72
C VAL A 135 -10.06 -9.10 3.08
N LEU A 136 -11.23 -9.24 3.67
CA LEU A 136 -12.16 -8.18 4.00
C LEU A 136 -12.47 -8.16 5.49
N LYS A 137 -12.65 -6.97 6.04
CA LYS A 137 -13.04 -6.75 7.44
C LYS A 137 -14.13 -5.68 7.52
N GLY A 138 -15.18 -5.96 8.29
CA GLY A 138 -16.24 -4.99 8.57
C GLY A 138 -15.94 -4.15 9.82
N SER A 139 -17.01 -3.69 10.46
CA SER A 139 -16.95 -3.00 11.75
C SER A 139 -16.50 -3.93 12.88
N GLY A 140 -16.91 -5.19 12.85
CA GLY A 140 -16.58 -6.22 13.84
C GLY A 140 -15.12 -6.69 13.82
N PRO A 141 -14.72 -7.52 14.80
CA PRO A 141 -13.39 -8.13 14.87
C PRO A 141 -13.19 -9.24 13.83
N GLU A 142 -14.25 -9.70 13.16
CA GLU A 142 -14.18 -10.82 12.23
C GLU A 142 -13.49 -10.44 10.92
N ILE A 143 -12.61 -11.34 10.46
CA ILE A 143 -11.90 -11.22 9.20
C ILE A 143 -12.44 -12.28 8.25
N TYR A 144 -12.80 -11.87 7.04
CA TYR A 144 -13.37 -12.74 6.00
C TYR A 144 -12.42 -12.82 4.82
N MET A 145 -12.34 -13.99 4.19
CA MET A 145 -11.68 -14.18 2.91
C MET A 145 -12.73 -14.47 1.85
N LEU A 146 -12.68 -13.74 0.74
CA LEU A 146 -13.53 -14.00 -0.41
C LEU A 146 -12.95 -15.15 -1.23
N GLN A 147 -13.72 -16.23 -1.37
CA GLN A 147 -13.37 -17.39 -2.19
C GLN A 147 -14.62 -17.95 -2.88
N ASN A 148 -14.57 -18.14 -4.19
CA ASN A 148 -15.68 -18.63 -5.01
C ASN A 148 -16.97 -17.81 -4.80
N ASP A 149 -16.85 -16.48 -4.79
CA ASP A 149 -17.93 -15.52 -4.52
C ASP A 149 -18.59 -15.64 -3.12
N LYS A 150 -17.94 -16.36 -2.18
CA LYS A 150 -18.42 -16.51 -0.80
C LYS A 150 -17.45 -15.90 0.19
N LEU A 151 -17.98 -15.20 1.19
CA LEU A 151 -17.22 -14.73 2.34
C LEU A 151 -17.03 -15.86 3.33
N ARG A 152 -15.81 -16.34 3.44
CA ARG A 152 -15.44 -17.36 4.42
C ARG A 152 -14.77 -16.70 5.61
N TRP A 153 -15.39 -16.83 6.78
CA TRP A 153 -14.82 -16.29 8.02
C TRP A 153 -13.57 -17.05 8.43
N ILE A 154 -12.51 -16.34 8.82
CA ILE A 154 -11.29 -16.92 9.38
C ILE A 154 -11.49 -17.05 10.89
N SER A 155 -11.52 -18.28 11.39
CA SER A 155 -12.05 -18.60 12.72
C SER A 155 -11.26 -18.08 13.92
N SER A 156 -10.04 -17.59 13.73
CA SER A 156 -9.26 -16.93 14.78
C SER A 156 -8.15 -16.05 14.20
N LEU A 157 -7.59 -15.18 15.04
CA LEU A 157 -6.42 -14.39 14.66
C LEU A 157 -5.18 -15.27 14.43
N ASP A 158 -4.95 -16.27 15.29
CA ASP A 158 -3.87 -17.25 15.09
C ASP A 158 -4.05 -18.01 13.77
N ALA A 159 -5.30 -18.34 13.38
CA ALA A 159 -5.58 -18.95 12.09
C ALA A 159 -5.21 -18.01 10.93
N PHE A 160 -5.46 -16.71 11.05
CA PHE A 160 -5.04 -15.71 10.07
C PHE A 160 -3.51 -15.70 9.87
N GLU A 161 -2.74 -15.77 10.95
CA GLU A 161 -1.27 -15.83 10.88
C GLU A 161 -0.79 -17.15 10.25
N HIS A 162 -1.38 -18.28 10.62
CA HIS A 162 -1.06 -19.59 10.06
C HIS A 162 -1.42 -19.75 8.57
N LEU A 163 -2.36 -18.95 8.07
CA LEU A 163 -2.68 -18.84 6.65
C LEU A 163 -1.67 -17.98 5.87
N GLY A 164 -0.70 -17.36 6.56
CA GLY A 164 0.33 -16.52 5.95
C GLY A 164 -0.17 -15.15 5.50
N LEU A 165 -1.34 -14.74 5.97
CA LEU A 165 -1.95 -13.45 5.64
C LEU A 165 -1.29 -12.33 6.42
N LYS A 166 -1.20 -11.14 5.82
CA LYS A 166 -0.67 -9.95 6.47
C LYS A 166 -1.78 -8.94 6.67
N TRP A 167 -1.67 -8.13 7.72
CA TRP A 167 -2.63 -7.04 7.97
C TRP A 167 -2.72 -6.03 6.82
N GLY A 168 -1.67 -5.89 6.01
CA GLY A 168 -1.69 -5.07 4.79
C GLY A 168 -2.59 -5.62 3.68
N ASP A 169 -2.96 -6.90 3.74
CA ASP A 169 -3.87 -7.55 2.79
C ASP A 169 -5.34 -7.40 3.20
N VAL A 170 -5.59 -6.90 4.43
CA VAL A 170 -6.95 -6.76 4.99
C VAL A 170 -7.54 -5.42 4.56
N HIS A 171 -8.60 -5.49 3.78
CA HIS A 171 -9.37 -4.32 3.34
C HIS A 171 -10.56 -4.08 4.26
N VAL A 172 -10.58 -2.92 4.92
CA VAL A 172 -11.72 -2.52 5.74
C VAL A 172 -12.81 -1.94 4.85
N VAL A 173 -14.01 -2.51 4.96
CA VAL A 173 -15.19 -2.15 4.17
C VAL A 173 -16.39 -1.90 5.08
N GLU A 174 -17.43 -1.29 4.54
CA GLU A 174 -18.70 -1.13 5.26
C GLU A 174 -19.42 -2.47 5.40
N ASP A 175 -20.15 -2.68 6.50
CA ASP A 175 -20.87 -3.94 6.74
C ASP A 175 -21.90 -4.21 5.64
N ALA A 176 -22.54 -3.16 5.12
CA ALA A 176 -23.45 -3.25 3.99
C ALA A 176 -22.77 -3.88 2.76
N PHE A 177 -21.48 -3.64 2.51
CA PHE A 177 -20.75 -4.27 1.41
C PHE A 177 -20.58 -5.78 1.65
N LEU A 178 -20.28 -6.20 2.88
CA LEU A 178 -20.16 -7.62 3.23
C LEU A 178 -21.48 -8.38 3.05
N GLU A 179 -22.61 -7.72 3.32
CA GLU A 179 -23.95 -8.32 3.16
C GLU A 179 -24.31 -8.67 1.70
N HIS A 180 -23.59 -8.12 0.71
CA HIS A 180 -23.80 -8.47 -0.70
C HIS A 180 -23.30 -9.87 -1.07
N PHE A 181 -22.43 -10.45 -0.24
CA PHE A 181 -21.83 -11.76 -0.51
C PHE A 181 -22.48 -12.83 0.38
N GLU A 182 -22.63 -14.04 -0.17
CA GLU A 182 -23.05 -15.17 0.62
C GLU A 182 -21.98 -15.55 1.65
N LYS A 183 -22.39 -15.83 2.89
CA LYS A 183 -21.49 -16.39 3.90
C LYS A 183 -21.19 -17.85 3.57
N GLY A 184 -19.93 -18.14 3.32
CA GLY A 184 -19.42 -19.48 3.10
C GLY A 184 -19.07 -20.19 4.41
N ARG A 185 -18.66 -21.45 4.30
CA ARG A 185 -18.16 -22.22 5.44
C ARG A 185 -16.88 -21.56 5.98
N PRO A 186 -16.73 -21.42 7.31
CA PRO A 186 -15.53 -20.82 7.87
C PRO A 186 -14.24 -21.56 7.47
N ILE A 187 -13.14 -20.82 7.45
CA ILE A 187 -11.80 -21.37 7.30
C ILE A 187 -11.28 -21.60 8.70
N HIS A 188 -11.03 -22.87 9.01
CA HIS A 188 -10.46 -23.30 10.27
C HIS A 188 -9.03 -23.77 10.03
N VAL A 189 -8.10 -23.31 10.86
CA VAL A 189 -6.77 -23.91 10.94
C VAL A 189 -6.80 -25.00 12.00
N LEU A 190 -6.32 -26.18 11.64
CA LEU A 190 -6.18 -27.29 12.57
C LEU A 190 -4.72 -27.39 13.00
N LEU A 191 -4.49 -27.61 14.28
CA LEU A 191 -3.17 -27.74 14.85
C LEU A 191 -2.94 -29.14 15.39
N LYS A 192 -1.72 -29.60 15.20
CA LYS A 192 -1.18 -30.82 15.80
C LYS A 192 0.27 -30.59 16.19
N CYS A 193 0.77 -31.29 17.19
CA CYS A 193 2.19 -31.24 17.55
C CYS A 193 2.85 -32.62 17.45
N HIS A 194 4.18 -32.67 17.41
CA HIS A 194 4.91 -33.92 17.23
C HIS A 194 4.78 -34.91 18.42
N GLY A 195 4.55 -34.38 19.63
CA GLY A 195 4.42 -35.18 20.85
C GLY A 195 3.05 -35.82 21.07
N SER A 196 2.05 -35.47 20.26
CA SER A 196 0.66 -35.87 20.48
C SER A 196 -0.04 -36.23 19.17
N PRO A 197 -0.82 -37.32 19.12
CA PRO A 197 -1.59 -37.69 17.93
C PRO A 197 -2.83 -36.79 17.73
N HIS A 198 -3.23 -36.04 18.76
CA HIS A 198 -4.50 -35.31 18.80
C HIS A 198 -4.51 -34.07 17.91
N ILE A 199 -5.67 -33.78 17.31
CA ILE A 199 -5.91 -32.67 16.41
C ILE A 199 -6.82 -31.66 17.10
N TYR A 200 -6.46 -30.38 17.04
CA TYR A 200 -7.21 -29.30 17.64
C TYR A 200 -7.62 -28.30 16.58
N ARG A 201 -8.88 -27.89 16.56
CA ARG A 201 -9.39 -26.80 15.73
C ARG A 201 -9.18 -25.47 16.44
N LEU A 202 -8.60 -24.49 15.76
CA LEU A 202 -8.55 -23.12 16.26
C LEU A 202 -9.82 -22.35 15.93
N GLU A 203 -10.47 -21.83 16.96
CA GLU A 203 -11.71 -21.08 16.83
C GLU A 203 -11.86 -20.11 18.00
N ASN A 204 -12.18 -18.85 17.74
CA ASN A 204 -12.37 -17.80 18.75
C ASN A 204 -11.20 -17.71 19.75
N GLN A 205 -9.96 -17.82 19.24
CA GLN A 205 -8.71 -17.82 20.02
C GLN A 205 -8.59 -18.97 21.04
N GLN A 206 -9.37 -20.04 20.87
CA GLN A 206 -9.31 -21.25 21.68
C GLN A 206 -8.95 -22.45 20.81
N LYS A 207 -8.32 -23.45 21.41
CA LYS A 207 -8.10 -24.75 20.80
C LYS A 207 -9.22 -25.70 21.21
N ARG A 208 -9.92 -26.26 20.23
CA ARG A 208 -11.01 -27.22 20.45
C ARG A 208 -10.53 -28.59 20.01
N TRP A 209 -10.47 -29.54 20.92
CA TRP A 209 -10.04 -30.90 20.59
C TRP A 209 -11.07 -31.62 19.72
N ILE A 210 -10.63 -32.21 18.61
CA ILE A 210 -11.45 -33.11 17.80
C ILE A 210 -11.22 -34.54 18.29
N ARG A 211 -12.29 -35.17 18.79
CA ARG A 211 -12.23 -36.45 19.50
C ARG A 211 -11.56 -37.56 18.70
N ASP A 212 -11.96 -37.71 17.44
CA ASP A 212 -11.56 -38.80 16.57
C ASP A 212 -11.57 -38.38 15.08
N ILE A 213 -11.03 -39.25 14.22
CA ILE A 213 -10.93 -38.99 12.78
C ILE A 213 -12.30 -39.00 12.09
N ASP A 214 -13.25 -39.79 12.58
CA ASP A 214 -14.60 -39.82 12.01
C ASP A 214 -15.28 -38.46 12.22
N THR A 215 -15.11 -37.85 13.40
CA THR A 215 -15.57 -36.50 13.72
C THR A 215 -14.86 -35.46 12.86
N PHE A 216 -13.54 -35.58 12.67
CA PHE A 216 -12.79 -34.69 11.79
C PHE A 216 -13.37 -34.68 10.35
N LEU A 217 -13.67 -35.86 9.80
CA LEU A 217 -14.25 -36.00 8.46
C LEU A 217 -15.71 -35.55 8.42
N ALA A 218 -16.51 -35.84 9.46
CA ALA A 218 -17.91 -35.43 9.56
C ALA A 218 -18.06 -33.91 9.66
N GLU A 219 -17.16 -33.24 10.38
CA GLU A 219 -17.07 -31.78 10.41
C GLU A 219 -16.64 -31.21 9.06
N GLY A 220 -16.17 -32.05 8.14
CA GLY A 220 -15.74 -31.72 6.78
C GLY A 220 -14.33 -31.14 6.70
N HIS A 221 -13.47 -31.44 7.67
CA HIS A 221 -12.07 -30.99 7.66
C HIS A 221 -11.24 -31.83 6.69
N VAL A 222 -10.17 -31.21 6.17
CA VAL A 222 -9.21 -31.86 5.27
C VAL A 222 -7.81 -31.78 5.87
N TRP A 223 -6.97 -32.78 5.57
CA TRP A 223 -5.66 -32.92 6.22
C TRP A 223 -4.67 -31.81 5.85
N GLU A 224 -4.86 -31.19 4.71
CA GLU A 224 -4.08 -30.06 4.20
C GLU A 224 -4.18 -28.81 5.09
N ASP A 225 -5.29 -28.69 5.83
CA ASP A 225 -5.54 -27.61 6.79
C ASP A 225 -4.86 -27.88 8.15
N VAL A 226 -4.33 -29.08 8.37
CA VAL A 226 -3.60 -29.44 9.60
C VAL A 226 -2.16 -28.92 9.53
N LYS A 227 -1.83 -28.00 10.43
CA LYS A 227 -0.49 -27.46 10.61
C LYS A 227 0.19 -28.11 11.81
N MET A 228 1.45 -28.50 11.60
CA MET A 228 2.32 -28.97 12.66
C MET A 228 2.94 -27.78 13.38
N VAL A 229 2.83 -27.78 14.71
CA VAL A 229 3.37 -26.74 15.60
C VAL A 229 4.11 -27.36 16.79
N ASP A 230 4.85 -26.53 17.53
CA ASP A 230 5.47 -26.95 18.78
C ASP A 230 4.42 -27.25 19.86
N CYS A 231 4.61 -28.33 20.62
CA CYS A 231 3.68 -28.70 21.70
C CYS A 231 3.61 -27.63 22.81
N VAL A 232 4.69 -26.86 23.02
CA VAL A 232 4.71 -25.75 23.97
C VAL A 232 3.77 -24.62 23.53
N TYR A 233 3.80 -24.25 22.25
CA TYR A 233 2.88 -23.26 21.69
C TYR A 233 1.44 -23.74 21.80
N LEU A 234 1.17 -25.00 21.40
CA LEU A 234 -0.17 -25.57 21.44
C LEU A 234 -0.75 -25.63 22.87
N ARG A 235 0.08 -25.92 23.89
CA ARG A 235 -0.34 -25.86 25.30
C ARG A 235 -0.63 -24.44 25.79
N GLY A 236 -0.02 -23.42 25.20
CA GLY A 236 -0.24 -22.01 25.57
C GLY A 236 -1.59 -21.45 25.12
N ILE A 237 -2.24 -22.09 24.15
CA ILE A 237 -3.56 -21.66 23.65
C ILE A 237 -4.64 -22.13 24.63
N PRO A 238 -5.61 -21.28 25.03
CA PRO A 238 -6.70 -21.68 25.92
C PRO A 238 -7.53 -22.85 25.36
N ASP A 239 -7.93 -23.79 26.23
CA ASP A 239 -8.81 -24.90 25.87
C ASP A 239 -10.26 -24.41 25.72
N GLY A 240 -10.87 -24.75 24.59
CA GLY A 240 -12.30 -24.56 24.33
C GLY A 240 -13.09 -25.87 24.43
N PRO A 241 -14.41 -25.83 24.24
CA PRO A 241 -15.24 -27.03 24.25
C PRO A 241 -14.79 -28.00 23.13
N PRO A 242 -14.72 -29.31 23.40
CA PRO A 242 -14.29 -30.28 22.41
C PRO A 242 -15.35 -30.43 21.30
N ILE A 243 -14.99 -31.23 20.30
CA ILE A 243 -15.83 -31.56 19.15
C ILE A 243 -15.86 -33.09 19.04
N PRO A 244 -17.01 -33.74 19.24
CA PRO A 244 -18.29 -33.18 19.72
C PRO A 244 -18.23 -32.71 21.19
N GLU A 245 -19.22 -31.93 21.65
CA GLU A 245 -19.21 -31.32 23.00
C GLU A 245 -19.26 -32.36 24.14
N ASP A 246 -19.74 -33.57 23.87
CA ASP A 246 -19.81 -34.70 24.79
C ASP A 246 -18.53 -35.56 24.81
N ALA A 247 -17.48 -35.16 24.09
CA ALA A 247 -16.23 -35.91 23.97
C ALA A 247 -15.42 -36.04 25.30
N GLY A 248 -15.78 -35.29 26.33
CA GLY A 248 -15.12 -35.30 27.63
C GLY A 248 -13.99 -34.27 27.72
N THR A 249 -12.99 -34.54 28.57
CA THR A 249 -11.89 -33.58 28.79
C THR A 249 -10.87 -33.64 27.64
N PRO A 250 -10.46 -32.49 27.08
CA PRO A 250 -9.46 -32.47 26.02
C PRO A 250 -8.13 -33.01 26.53
N PRO A 251 -7.48 -33.95 25.80
CA PRO A 251 -6.15 -34.41 26.14
C PRO A 251 -5.16 -33.26 25.98
N GLN A 252 -4.09 -33.28 26.78
CA GLN A 252 -3.03 -32.29 26.67
C GLN A 252 -1.99 -32.71 25.62
N PRO A 253 -1.53 -31.78 24.76
CA PRO A 253 -0.55 -32.04 23.72
C PRO A 253 0.92 -32.00 24.16
#